data_AF-A0A2N6LPD5-F1
#
_entry.id   AF-A0A2N6LPD5-F1
#
_cell.length_a   1.000
_cell.length_b   1.000
_cell.length_c   1.000
_cell.angle_alpha   90.00
_cell.angle_beta   90.00
_cell.angle_gamma   90.00
#
_symmetry.space_group_name_H-M   'P 1'
#
loop_
_entity.id
_entity.type
_entity.pdbx_description
1 polymer ?
#
loop_
_entity_poly.entity_id
_entity_poly.type
_entity_poly.pdbx_seq_one_letter_code
_entity_poly.pdbx_strand_id
1 'polypeptide(L)'
;MRILRILAVSTILTTFFSGNPLVYADETIPTVTRNNGDYQLKTVDWSRINWANLPPVERPGYIKVPQDVVQKIGYDPSRTWSAGQKLDSIIMLGDVDDAFKLSSVSLKNISAIVPTNYSQQKLKDFGLMKWQTIASLVKAIPELGNLDVNQVKPIEDLLALSGITGNGALASYLQSHPTAANLPFSKLDLSRYSINSIPGLATTQLEKFKDWQRALIKEIPGLNQIPFDKMPQPISDGNDVIGVASLVLGQAEHGDPMVGSGQFVSGRVNSNDVTVSVPCNVGAECSYLELGDLAGSSGGLYGKRWVSGSSQKVKGGFGILANVNGGLEPTGRLVYGNAFKVVLTGVSESTGTADFGLYFRFCTHIPFSGKTCTPYFIGPVPWIPVREKDLVVIGTGQ
;
A
#
# COMPACT_ATOMS: atom_id res chain seq x y z
N MET A 1 -25.46 22.70 70.38
CA MET A 1 -25.96 22.19 69.09
C MET A 1 -25.68 23.23 68.01
N ARG A 2 -24.54 23.12 67.33
CA ARG A 2 -24.17 23.92 66.14
C ARG A 2 -23.48 22.97 65.18
N ILE A 3 -24.16 22.69 64.07
CA ILE A 3 -23.70 21.79 63.01
C ILE A 3 -22.75 22.58 62.10
N LEU A 4 -21.52 22.10 62.00
CA LEU A 4 -20.48 22.62 61.12
C LEU A 4 -20.75 22.13 59.70
N ARG A 5 -21.10 23.02 58.77
CA ARG A 5 -21.20 22.72 57.33
C ARG A 5 -19.83 22.89 56.69
N ILE A 6 -19.25 21.79 56.21
CA ILE A 6 -18.06 21.77 55.38
C ILE A 6 -18.50 22.04 53.94
N LEU A 7 -18.03 23.16 53.36
CA LEU A 7 -18.14 23.46 51.94
C LEU A 7 -16.95 22.80 51.22
N ALA A 8 -17.23 21.75 50.43
CA ALA A 8 -16.27 21.17 49.50
C ALA A 8 -16.27 22.00 48.21
N VAL A 9 -15.16 22.70 47.95
CA VAL A 9 -14.90 23.39 46.68
C VAL A 9 -14.29 22.36 45.72
N SER A 10 -15.08 21.90 44.75
CA SER A 10 -14.60 21.04 43.67
C SER A 10 -13.96 21.90 42.59
N THR A 11 -12.63 21.83 42.46
CA THR A 11 -11.87 22.50 41.40
C THR A 11 -11.87 21.59 40.18
N ILE A 12 -12.66 21.95 39.16
CA ILE A 12 -12.63 21.28 37.84
C ILE A 12 -11.40 21.82 37.10
N LEU A 13 -10.38 20.95 36.96
CA LEU A 13 -9.20 21.21 36.15
C LEU A 13 -9.54 20.92 34.68
N THR A 14 -9.92 21.95 33.92
CA THR A 14 -10.05 21.86 32.46
C THR A 14 -8.68 21.86 31.81
N THR A 15 -8.18 20.69 31.44
CA THR A 15 -7.01 20.56 30.57
C THR A 15 -7.40 20.93 29.15
N PHE A 16 -7.10 22.17 28.76
CA PHE A 16 -7.06 22.56 27.35
C PHE A 16 -5.92 21.82 26.66
N PHE A 17 -6.23 20.74 25.94
CA PHE A 17 -5.35 20.19 24.91
C PHE A 17 -5.37 21.15 23.72
N SER A 18 -4.49 22.16 23.75
CA SER A 18 -4.07 22.86 22.55
C SER A 18 -3.20 21.90 21.72
N GLY A 19 -3.86 21.07 20.91
CA GLY A 19 -3.17 20.31 19.87
C GLY A 19 -2.61 21.31 18.85
N ASN A 20 -1.32 21.60 18.94
CA ASN A 20 -0.62 22.20 17.82
C ASN A 20 -0.79 21.26 16.62
N PRO A 21 -1.16 21.76 15.42
CA PRO A 21 -1.03 20.94 14.23
C PRO A 21 0.44 20.53 14.14
N LEU A 22 0.69 19.23 14.07
CA LEU A 22 2.01 18.71 13.74
C LEU A 22 2.31 19.20 12.32
N VAL A 23 3.08 20.28 12.22
CA VAL A 23 3.73 20.69 10.98
C VAL A 23 4.82 19.67 10.73
N TYR A 24 4.47 18.59 10.04
CA TYR A 24 5.47 17.72 9.42
C TYR A 24 6.20 18.54 8.36
N ALA A 25 7.53 18.45 8.35
CA ALA A 25 8.33 18.99 7.26
C ALA A 25 7.79 18.46 5.93
N ASP A 26 7.49 19.37 5.01
CA ASP A 26 6.89 19.12 3.71
C ASP A 26 7.89 18.34 2.84
N GLU A 27 7.90 16.99 2.94
CA GLU A 27 8.44 16.13 1.87
C GLU A 27 7.50 16.30 0.67
N THR A 28 7.72 17.37 -0.09
CA THR A 28 6.85 17.73 -1.21
C THR A 28 6.85 16.59 -2.23
N ILE A 29 5.66 16.06 -2.55
CA ILE A 29 5.47 15.07 -3.61
C ILE A 29 6.10 15.64 -4.90
N PRO A 30 7.02 14.90 -5.56
CA PRO A 30 7.66 15.40 -6.77
C PRO A 30 6.61 15.53 -7.86
N THR A 31 6.48 16.73 -8.42
CA THR A 31 5.43 17.06 -9.38
C THR A 31 5.98 17.81 -10.58
N VAL A 32 5.28 17.68 -11.71
CA VAL A 32 5.46 18.47 -12.92
C VAL A 32 4.24 19.36 -13.08
N THR A 33 4.48 20.64 -13.30
CA THR A 33 3.43 21.62 -13.53
C THR A 33 3.38 21.97 -15.01
N ARG A 34 2.17 21.94 -15.58
CA ARG A 34 1.89 22.37 -16.96
C ARG A 34 0.79 23.41 -16.93
N ASN A 35 0.97 24.50 -17.68
CA ASN A 35 -0.04 25.54 -17.82
C ASN A 35 -0.78 25.35 -19.15
N ASN A 36 -2.09 25.55 -19.16
CA ASN A 36 -2.94 25.54 -20.35
C ASN A 36 -3.92 26.72 -20.27
N GLY A 37 -3.54 27.85 -20.87
CA GLY A 37 -4.27 29.11 -20.72
C GLY A 37 -4.31 29.54 -19.26
N ASP A 38 -5.51 29.76 -18.72
CA ASP A 38 -5.75 30.15 -17.33
C ASP A 38 -5.70 28.97 -16.35
N TYR A 39 -5.57 27.74 -16.85
CA TYR A 39 -5.59 26.54 -16.03
C TYR A 39 -4.19 26.00 -15.74
N GLN A 40 -3.99 25.48 -14.54
CA GLN A 40 -2.76 24.81 -14.12
C GLN A 40 -3.01 23.33 -13.84
N LEU A 41 -2.24 22.45 -14.47
CA LEU A 41 -2.21 21.03 -14.16
C LEU A 41 -0.94 20.70 -13.37
N LYS A 42 -1.11 20.11 -12.18
CA LYS A 42 -0.02 19.57 -11.36
C LYS A 42 -0.12 18.04 -11.34
N THR A 43 0.78 17.36 -12.05
CA THR A 43 0.86 15.89 -12.08
C THR A 43 2.07 15.39 -11.31
N VAL A 44 2.05 14.12 -10.90
CA VAL A 44 3.22 13.48 -10.27
C VAL A 44 4.34 13.30 -11.28
N ASP A 45 5.58 13.47 -10.82
CA ASP A 45 6.76 12.98 -11.53
C ASP A 45 7.03 11.51 -11.13
N TRP A 46 6.48 10.57 -11.92
CA TRP A 46 6.60 9.13 -11.66
C TRP A 46 8.04 8.61 -11.68
N SER A 47 8.97 9.34 -12.30
CA SER A 47 10.39 8.99 -12.32
C SER A 47 11.12 9.34 -11.02
N ARG A 48 10.48 10.14 -10.16
CA ARG A 48 11.04 10.61 -8.89
C ARG A 48 10.28 10.10 -7.67
N ILE A 49 9.06 9.60 -7.81
CA ILE A 49 8.29 9.04 -6.70
C ILE A 49 8.54 7.54 -6.53
N ASN A 50 8.71 7.11 -5.29
CA ASN A 50 8.91 5.72 -4.90
C ASN A 50 8.33 5.47 -3.50
N TRP A 51 8.42 4.24 -3.00
CA TRP A 51 7.88 3.89 -1.70
C TRP A 51 8.58 4.58 -0.51
N ALA A 52 9.85 4.96 -0.67
CA ALA A 52 10.65 5.58 0.38
C ALA A 52 10.37 7.08 0.57
N ASN A 53 9.92 7.76 -0.49
CA ASN A 53 9.65 9.21 -0.49
C ASN A 53 8.17 9.59 -0.68
N LEU A 54 7.27 8.62 -0.69
CA LEU A 54 5.87 8.89 -0.44
C LEU A 54 5.72 9.51 0.96
N PRO A 55 4.85 10.53 1.12
CA PRO A 55 4.53 11.06 2.43
C PRO A 55 4.08 9.94 3.40
N PRO A 56 4.34 10.09 4.71
CA PRO A 56 3.88 9.11 5.68
C PRO A 56 2.36 9.09 5.80
N VAL A 57 1.80 8.00 6.33
CA VAL A 57 0.34 7.91 6.60
C VAL A 57 -0.06 8.90 7.69
N GLU A 58 -1.15 9.65 7.50
CA GLU A 58 -1.57 10.68 8.47
C GLU A 58 -2.31 10.12 9.68
N ARG A 59 -2.90 8.93 9.53
CA ARG A 59 -3.78 8.34 10.55
C ARG A 59 -3.31 6.95 10.94
N PRO A 60 -3.41 6.59 12.23
CA PRO A 60 -3.18 5.23 12.66
C PRO A 60 -4.25 4.30 12.07
N GLY A 61 -3.92 3.02 11.97
CA GLY A 61 -4.85 2.03 11.48
C GLY A 61 -4.33 0.62 11.67
N TYR A 62 -5.11 -0.33 11.19
CA TYR A 62 -4.78 -1.73 11.29
C TYR A 62 -5.43 -2.53 10.18
N ILE A 63 -4.97 -3.76 9.98
CA ILE A 63 -5.65 -4.83 9.27
C ILE A 63 -5.77 -5.97 10.26
N LYS A 64 -6.99 -6.46 10.47
CA LYS A 64 -7.23 -7.65 11.27
C LYS A 64 -7.96 -8.68 10.43
N VAL A 65 -7.26 -9.72 10.01
CA VAL A 65 -7.84 -10.82 9.24
C VAL A 65 -8.22 -11.96 10.18
N PRO A 66 -9.47 -12.46 10.13
CA PRO A 66 -9.88 -13.63 10.90
C PRO A 66 -9.01 -14.87 10.62
N GLN A 67 -8.78 -15.71 11.64
CA GLN A 67 -7.87 -16.86 11.52
C GLN A 67 -8.32 -17.89 10.48
N ASP A 68 -9.61 -18.07 10.29
CA ASP A 68 -10.17 -18.94 9.23
C ASP A 68 -9.86 -18.42 7.82
N VAL A 69 -9.75 -17.09 7.67
CA VAL A 69 -9.33 -16.45 6.41
C VAL A 69 -7.82 -16.53 6.25
N VAL A 70 -7.04 -16.31 7.31
CA VAL A 70 -5.57 -16.50 7.31
C VAL A 70 -5.19 -17.90 6.85
N GLN A 71 -5.87 -18.94 7.35
CA GLN A 71 -5.65 -20.33 6.96
C GLN A 71 -5.90 -20.57 5.46
N LYS A 72 -6.88 -19.90 4.86
CA LYS A 72 -7.18 -20.01 3.42
C LYS A 72 -6.17 -19.29 2.54
N ILE A 73 -5.62 -18.17 3.03
CA ILE A 73 -4.64 -17.35 2.30
C ILE A 73 -3.22 -17.93 2.43
N GLY A 74 -2.93 -18.62 3.52
CA GLY A 74 -1.64 -19.28 3.76
C GLY A 74 -0.61 -18.43 4.49
N TYR A 75 -0.92 -17.16 4.78
CA TYR A 75 -0.12 -16.29 5.65
C TYR A 75 -1.02 -15.25 6.33
N ASP A 76 -0.52 -14.65 7.42
CA ASP A 76 -1.24 -13.61 8.15
C ASP A 76 -0.82 -12.22 7.66
N PRO A 77 -1.71 -11.47 6.97
CA PRO A 77 -1.45 -10.10 6.54
C PRO A 77 -1.78 -9.07 7.63
N SER A 78 -2.24 -9.50 8.81
CA SER A 78 -2.66 -8.61 9.89
C SER A 78 -1.48 -7.78 10.40
N ARG A 79 -1.73 -6.49 10.62
CA ARG A 79 -0.72 -5.52 11.04
C ARG A 79 -1.36 -4.25 11.56
N THR A 80 -0.60 -3.45 12.28
CA THR A 80 -1.00 -2.12 12.77
C THR A 80 0.01 -1.09 12.29
N TRP A 81 -0.42 0.16 12.19
CA TRP A 81 0.45 1.29 11.91
C TRP A 81 0.03 2.52 12.69
N SER A 82 0.99 3.42 12.90
CA SER A 82 0.78 4.71 13.55
C SER A 82 0.78 5.84 12.52
N ALA A 83 0.17 6.97 12.86
CA ALA A 83 0.36 8.20 12.10
C ALA A 83 1.85 8.57 12.04
N GLY A 84 2.31 9.12 10.91
CA GLY A 84 3.70 9.44 10.65
C GLY A 84 4.55 8.25 10.18
N GLN A 85 4.00 7.04 10.12
CA GLN A 85 4.73 5.86 9.66
C GLN A 85 4.88 5.83 8.13
N LYS A 86 6.08 5.51 7.63
CA LYS A 86 6.33 5.39 6.19
C LYS A 86 5.61 4.19 5.59
N LEU A 87 5.10 4.37 4.37
CA LEU A 87 4.29 3.37 3.69
C LEU A 87 5.06 2.09 3.35
N ASP A 88 6.35 2.19 3.02
CA ASP A 88 7.25 1.05 2.77
C ASP A 88 7.43 0.12 3.98
N SER A 89 7.05 0.59 5.18
CA SER A 89 7.05 -0.17 6.43
C SER A 89 5.68 -0.74 6.81
N ILE A 90 4.65 -0.47 6.01
CA ILE A 90 3.25 -0.90 6.22
C ILE A 90 2.81 -1.83 5.10
N ILE A 91 3.17 -1.50 3.85
CA ILE A 91 2.77 -2.25 2.67
C ILE A 91 3.65 -3.49 2.53
N MET A 92 3.00 -4.63 2.40
CA MET A 92 3.58 -5.91 2.07
C MET A 92 3.67 -6.08 0.55
N LEU A 93 4.62 -6.89 0.06
CA LEU A 93 4.79 -7.17 -1.36
C LEU A 93 3.50 -7.65 -2.01
N GLY A 94 2.77 -8.54 -1.33
CA GLY A 94 1.52 -9.10 -1.84
C GLY A 94 0.39 -8.08 -1.98
N ASP A 95 0.41 -6.97 -1.23
CA ASP A 95 -0.67 -5.96 -1.31
C ASP A 95 -0.72 -5.28 -2.69
N VAL A 96 0.44 -5.13 -3.33
CA VAL A 96 0.62 -4.28 -4.51
C VAL A 96 1.19 -5.02 -5.71
N ASP A 97 1.36 -6.35 -5.61
CA ASP A 97 1.93 -7.15 -6.68
C ASP A 97 1.06 -7.20 -7.93
N ASP A 98 -0.28 -7.17 -7.77
CA ASP A 98 -1.19 -7.08 -8.90
C ASP A 98 -0.97 -5.82 -9.75
N ALA A 99 -0.55 -4.72 -9.11
CA ALA A 99 -0.38 -3.42 -9.74
C ALA A 99 1.02 -3.18 -10.30
N PHE A 100 2.06 -3.67 -9.60
CA PHE A 100 3.46 -3.37 -9.93
C PHE A 100 4.29 -4.59 -10.35
N LYS A 101 3.77 -5.82 -10.17
CA LYS A 101 4.46 -7.10 -10.45
C LYS A 101 5.82 -7.21 -9.76
N LEU A 102 5.94 -6.69 -8.54
CA LEU A 102 7.18 -6.68 -7.74
C LEU A 102 7.72 -8.09 -7.47
N SER A 103 6.86 -9.09 -7.40
CA SER A 103 7.22 -10.48 -7.12
C SER A 103 8.10 -11.10 -8.21
N SER A 104 8.03 -10.56 -9.44
CA SER A 104 8.77 -11.04 -10.61
C SER A 104 10.25 -10.59 -10.67
N VAL A 105 10.68 -9.68 -9.79
CA VAL A 105 12.07 -9.17 -9.79
C VAL A 105 12.98 -10.01 -8.90
N SER A 106 14.29 -9.91 -9.14
CA SER A 106 15.34 -10.38 -8.24
C SER A 106 16.14 -9.21 -7.67
N LEU A 107 16.95 -9.45 -6.63
CA LEU A 107 17.86 -8.42 -6.10
C LEU A 107 18.82 -7.86 -7.15
N LYS A 108 19.25 -8.71 -8.10
CA LYS A 108 20.04 -8.29 -9.25
C LYS A 108 19.28 -7.31 -10.15
N ASN A 109 18.00 -7.57 -10.43
CA ASN A 109 17.18 -6.65 -11.21
C ASN A 109 17.01 -5.30 -10.48
N ILE A 110 16.75 -5.34 -9.17
CA ILE A 110 16.62 -4.14 -8.33
C ILE A 110 17.91 -3.30 -8.40
N SER A 111 19.07 -3.94 -8.24
CA SER A 111 20.37 -3.25 -8.26
C SER A 111 20.76 -2.62 -9.60
N ALA A 112 20.14 -3.07 -10.70
CA ALA A 112 20.32 -2.49 -12.01
C ALA A 112 19.56 -1.15 -12.17
N ILE A 113 18.53 -0.92 -11.37
CA ILE A 113 17.72 0.30 -11.38
C ILE A 113 18.20 1.26 -10.29
N VAL A 114 18.34 0.74 -9.07
CA VAL A 114 18.78 1.50 -7.91
C VAL A 114 20.21 1.06 -7.63
N PRO A 115 21.22 1.95 -7.73
CA PRO A 115 22.62 1.59 -7.56
C PRO A 115 22.92 1.17 -6.10
N THR A 116 22.56 -0.06 -5.79
CA THR A 116 22.70 -0.73 -4.50
C THR A 116 23.63 -1.91 -4.68
N ASN A 117 24.64 -2.00 -3.83
CA ASN A 117 25.54 -3.14 -3.88
C ASN A 117 24.97 -4.30 -3.04
N TYR A 118 24.15 -5.14 -3.66
CA TYR A 118 23.59 -6.32 -2.96
C TYR A 118 24.69 -7.29 -2.48
N SER A 119 25.89 -7.26 -3.06
CA SER A 119 27.00 -8.13 -2.63
C SER A 119 27.48 -7.80 -1.22
N GLN A 120 27.29 -6.56 -0.77
CA GLN A 120 27.65 -6.08 0.57
C GLN A 120 26.53 -6.27 1.59
N GLN A 121 25.31 -6.59 1.13
CA GLN A 121 24.16 -6.82 2.01
C GLN A 121 24.27 -8.18 2.70
N LYS A 122 23.67 -8.29 3.89
CA LYS A 122 23.63 -9.53 4.66
C LYS A 122 22.33 -10.28 4.41
N LEU A 123 22.31 -11.58 4.71
CA LEU A 123 21.08 -12.38 4.65
C LEU A 123 20.00 -11.84 5.59
N LYS A 124 20.39 -11.23 6.72
CA LYS A 124 19.43 -10.59 7.64
C LYS A 124 18.66 -9.40 7.01
N ASP A 125 19.27 -8.75 6.02
CA ASP A 125 18.71 -7.55 5.38
C ASP A 125 17.74 -7.93 4.25
N PHE A 126 17.78 -9.20 3.81
CA PHE A 126 16.81 -9.78 2.90
C PHE A 126 15.71 -10.48 3.69
N GLY A 127 14.61 -9.76 3.94
CA GLY A 127 13.56 -10.18 4.87
C GLY A 127 12.90 -11.52 4.55
N LEU A 128 13.01 -12.02 3.30
CA LEU A 128 12.49 -13.34 2.93
C LEU A 128 13.19 -14.50 3.63
N MET A 129 14.47 -14.33 4.02
CA MET A 129 15.27 -15.41 4.61
C MET A 129 14.70 -15.94 5.91
N LYS A 130 13.97 -15.13 6.69
CA LYS A 130 13.40 -15.53 7.98
C LYS A 130 12.30 -16.59 7.87
N TRP A 131 11.73 -16.79 6.68
CA TRP A 131 10.68 -17.79 6.43
C TRP A 131 11.18 -19.02 5.67
N GLN A 132 12.44 -19.03 5.27
CA GLN A 132 12.98 -20.14 4.48
C GLN A 132 13.39 -21.32 5.37
N THR A 133 13.17 -22.52 4.84
CA THR A 133 13.86 -23.73 5.27
C THR A 133 14.87 -24.14 4.22
N ILE A 134 15.72 -25.12 4.51
CA ILE A 134 16.63 -25.68 3.49
C ILE A 134 15.82 -26.17 2.27
N ALA A 135 14.72 -26.90 2.50
CA ALA A 135 13.85 -27.37 1.42
C ALA A 135 13.20 -26.24 0.62
N SER A 136 12.68 -25.20 1.28
CA SER A 136 12.04 -24.10 0.55
C SER A 136 13.05 -23.29 -0.26
N LEU A 137 14.29 -23.16 0.24
CA LEU A 137 15.36 -22.50 -0.48
C LEU A 137 15.81 -23.30 -1.70
N VAL A 138 15.99 -24.63 -1.59
CA VAL A 138 16.29 -25.49 -2.75
C VAL A 138 15.15 -25.49 -3.76
N LYS A 139 13.89 -25.44 -3.30
CA LYS A 139 12.74 -25.29 -4.20
C LYS A 139 12.78 -23.95 -4.94
N ALA A 140 13.19 -22.87 -4.27
CA ALA A 140 13.30 -21.54 -4.87
C ALA A 140 14.50 -21.43 -5.83
N ILE A 141 15.58 -22.15 -5.56
CA ILE A 141 16.85 -22.13 -6.29
C ILE A 141 17.27 -23.58 -6.58
N PRO A 142 16.68 -24.24 -7.60
CA PRO A 142 16.88 -25.67 -7.86
C PRO A 142 18.35 -26.07 -8.04
N GLU A 143 19.18 -25.16 -8.57
CA GLU A 143 20.61 -25.38 -8.80
C GLU A 143 21.38 -25.66 -7.51
N LEU A 144 20.89 -25.20 -6.35
CA LEU A 144 21.48 -25.53 -5.05
C LEU A 144 21.47 -27.03 -4.77
N GLY A 145 20.50 -27.77 -5.32
CA GLY A 145 20.40 -29.21 -5.15
C GLY A 145 21.60 -29.99 -5.69
N ASN A 146 22.29 -29.43 -6.69
CA ASN A 146 23.47 -30.03 -7.32
C ASN A 146 24.78 -29.67 -6.61
N LEU A 147 24.76 -28.69 -5.71
CA LEU A 147 25.93 -28.29 -4.95
C LEU A 147 26.12 -29.21 -3.75
N ASP A 148 27.38 -29.44 -3.40
CA ASP A 148 27.71 -30.10 -2.15
C ASP A 148 27.32 -29.22 -0.96
N VAL A 149 26.93 -29.84 0.16
CA VAL A 149 26.50 -29.14 1.38
C VAL A 149 27.50 -28.05 1.82
N ASN A 150 28.81 -28.33 1.73
CA ASN A 150 29.88 -27.41 2.13
C ASN A 150 30.09 -26.22 1.17
N GLN A 151 29.51 -26.27 -0.03
CA GLN A 151 29.57 -25.16 -1.00
C GLN A 151 28.54 -24.07 -0.69
N VAL A 152 27.59 -24.35 0.21
CA VAL A 152 26.57 -23.38 0.65
C VAL A 152 26.71 -23.19 2.16
N LYS A 153 27.65 -22.31 2.55
CA LYS A 153 28.07 -22.13 3.94
C LYS A 153 26.93 -21.96 4.96
N PRO A 154 25.88 -21.15 4.70
CA PRO A 154 24.74 -21.06 5.62
C PRO A 154 24.02 -22.39 5.83
N ILE A 155 23.90 -23.24 4.80
CA ILE A 155 23.25 -24.55 4.92
C ILE A 155 24.12 -25.49 5.75
N GLU A 156 25.42 -25.54 5.48
CA GLU A 156 26.38 -26.32 6.27
C GLU A 156 26.30 -25.96 7.76
N ASP A 157 26.35 -24.66 8.09
CA ASP A 157 26.33 -24.19 9.47
C ASP A 157 24.99 -24.49 10.17
N LEU A 158 23.86 -24.43 9.44
CA LEU A 158 22.54 -24.78 9.98
C LEU A 158 22.42 -26.27 10.31
N LEU A 159 23.00 -27.14 9.47
CA LEU A 159 23.06 -28.58 9.71
C LEU A 159 23.94 -28.90 10.93
N ALA A 160 25.13 -28.31 10.98
CA ALA A 160 26.06 -28.49 12.09
C ALA A 160 25.46 -28.04 13.43
N LEU A 161 24.77 -26.90 13.47
CA LEU A 161 24.06 -26.40 14.65
C LEU A 161 22.94 -27.34 15.11
N SER A 162 22.41 -28.16 14.21
CA SER A 162 21.39 -29.17 14.50
C SER A 162 21.99 -30.56 14.79
N GLY A 163 23.31 -30.67 14.92
CA GLY A 163 24.02 -31.93 15.15
C GLY A 163 24.01 -32.88 13.94
N ILE A 164 23.64 -32.39 12.76
CA ILE A 164 23.57 -33.17 11.54
C ILE A 164 24.87 -32.94 10.77
N THR A 165 25.59 -34.01 10.50
CA THR A 165 26.82 -33.98 9.70
C THR A 165 26.58 -34.74 8.39
N GLY A 166 27.30 -34.36 7.35
CA GLY A 166 27.23 -35.07 6.07
C GLY A 166 27.87 -34.31 4.93
N ASN A 167 28.04 -35.03 3.83
CA ASN A 167 28.69 -34.60 2.61
C ASN A 167 27.89 -35.03 1.38
N GLY A 168 28.27 -34.48 0.22
CA GLY A 168 27.62 -34.75 -1.06
C GLY A 168 26.55 -33.74 -1.44
N ALA A 169 25.95 -33.99 -2.60
CA ALA A 169 24.98 -33.10 -3.22
C ALA A 169 23.76 -32.89 -2.33
N LEU A 170 23.35 -31.63 -2.19
CA LEU A 170 22.30 -31.20 -1.27
C LEU A 170 20.96 -31.92 -1.54
N ALA A 171 20.60 -32.16 -2.80
CA ALA A 171 19.36 -32.88 -3.14
C ALA A 171 19.36 -34.32 -2.60
N SER A 172 20.44 -35.08 -2.84
CA SER A 172 20.59 -36.45 -2.33
C SER A 172 20.69 -36.49 -0.81
N TYR A 173 21.34 -35.48 -0.22
CA TYR A 173 21.44 -35.33 1.21
C TYR A 173 20.08 -35.11 1.88
N LEU A 174 19.24 -34.22 1.32
CA LEU A 174 17.90 -33.94 1.83
C LEU A 174 16.94 -35.13 1.69
N GLN A 175 17.11 -35.97 0.66
CA GLN A 175 16.33 -37.20 0.51
C GLN A 175 16.66 -38.23 1.60
N SER A 176 17.93 -38.36 1.97
CA SER A 176 18.37 -39.28 3.03
C SER A 176 18.14 -38.74 4.44
N HIS A 177 17.99 -37.42 4.60
CA HIS A 177 17.77 -36.76 5.89
C HIS A 177 16.54 -35.82 5.86
N PRO A 178 15.31 -36.36 5.86
CA PRO A 178 14.10 -35.55 5.73
C PRO A 178 13.92 -34.48 6.83
N THR A 179 14.48 -34.71 8.03
CA THR A 179 14.44 -33.75 9.13
C THR A 179 15.28 -32.50 8.85
N ALA A 180 16.39 -32.63 8.11
CA ALA A 180 17.23 -31.52 7.69
C ALA A 180 16.49 -30.54 6.77
N ALA A 181 15.64 -31.08 5.89
CA ALA A 181 14.87 -30.30 4.91
C ALA A 181 14.00 -29.20 5.56
N ASN A 182 13.52 -29.45 6.78
CA ASN A 182 12.64 -28.55 7.51
C ASN A 182 13.37 -27.59 8.48
N LEU A 183 14.70 -27.62 8.53
CA LEU A 183 15.46 -26.70 9.37
C LEU A 183 15.26 -25.26 8.88
N PRO A 184 14.76 -24.35 9.74
CA PRO A 184 14.52 -22.97 9.36
C PRO A 184 15.79 -22.13 9.49
N PHE A 185 16.01 -21.23 8.54
CA PHE A 185 17.13 -20.28 8.56
C PHE A 185 17.06 -19.30 9.72
N SER A 186 15.90 -19.13 10.36
CA SER A 186 15.74 -18.32 11.58
C SER A 186 16.52 -18.84 12.79
N LYS A 187 17.03 -20.08 12.75
CA LYS A 187 17.96 -20.61 13.77
C LYS A 187 19.39 -20.09 13.62
N LEU A 188 19.73 -19.49 12.48
CA LEU A 188 21.04 -18.89 12.25
C LEU A 188 21.05 -17.40 12.58
N ASP A 189 22.21 -16.93 13.02
CA ASP A 189 22.52 -15.51 12.94
C ASP A 189 22.80 -15.10 11.49
N LEU A 190 21.74 -14.67 10.79
CA LEU A 190 21.79 -14.25 9.39
C LEU A 190 22.67 -13.01 9.14
N SER A 191 23.10 -12.29 10.19
CA SER A 191 23.99 -11.14 10.05
C SER A 191 25.41 -11.50 9.64
N ARG A 192 25.81 -12.77 9.88
CA ARG A 192 27.16 -13.29 9.59
C ARG A 192 27.37 -13.63 8.12
N TYR A 193 26.30 -13.74 7.36
CA TYR A 193 26.32 -14.23 5.98
C TYR A 193 25.99 -13.11 5.01
N SER A 194 26.76 -13.00 3.93
CA SER A 194 26.44 -12.12 2.78
C SER A 194 25.35 -12.77 1.93
N ILE A 195 24.59 -11.98 1.18
CA ILE A 195 23.69 -12.47 0.12
C ILE A 195 24.41 -13.45 -0.84
N ASN A 196 25.69 -13.22 -1.12
CA ASN A 196 26.48 -14.08 -2.02
C ASN A 196 26.87 -15.43 -1.42
N SER A 197 26.67 -15.67 -0.13
CA SER A 197 26.98 -16.98 0.48
C SER A 197 25.98 -18.07 0.06
N ILE A 198 24.90 -17.70 -0.62
CA ILE A 198 23.94 -18.62 -1.22
C ILE A 198 23.97 -18.38 -2.74
N PRO A 199 24.60 -19.28 -3.51
CA PRO A 199 24.62 -19.19 -4.96
C PRO A 199 23.20 -19.06 -5.55
N GLY A 200 23.02 -18.18 -6.53
CA GLY A 200 21.72 -17.95 -7.18
C GLY A 200 20.74 -17.05 -6.42
N LEU A 201 20.95 -16.78 -5.12
CA LEU A 201 19.99 -16.01 -4.29
C LEU A 201 19.65 -14.64 -4.89
N ALA A 202 20.66 -13.89 -5.32
CA ALA A 202 20.46 -12.55 -5.87
C ALA A 202 19.75 -12.54 -7.23
N THR A 203 19.76 -13.66 -7.97
CA THR A 203 19.15 -13.80 -9.30
C THR A 203 17.77 -14.44 -9.27
N THR A 204 17.42 -15.12 -8.18
CA THR A 204 16.11 -15.73 -8.00
C THR A 204 15.03 -14.67 -7.81
N GLN A 205 13.90 -14.83 -8.50
CA GLN A 205 12.75 -13.93 -8.38
C GLN A 205 12.12 -14.03 -6.99
N LEU A 206 11.62 -12.91 -6.45
CA LEU A 206 11.03 -12.85 -5.11
C LEU A 206 9.89 -13.88 -4.95
N GLU A 207 9.06 -14.06 -5.98
CA GLU A 207 7.93 -14.99 -5.97
C GLU A 207 8.29 -16.46 -5.72
N LYS A 208 9.54 -16.86 -5.96
CA LYS A 208 9.99 -18.25 -5.78
C LYS A 208 10.24 -18.59 -4.31
N PHE A 209 10.49 -17.58 -3.47
CA PHE A 209 10.74 -17.79 -2.06
C PHE A 209 9.43 -18.07 -1.31
N LYS A 210 9.50 -18.92 -0.29
CA LYS A 210 8.34 -19.22 0.56
C LYS A 210 7.87 -17.94 1.25
N ASP A 211 6.55 -17.76 1.27
CA ASP A 211 5.87 -16.65 1.93
C ASP A 211 6.43 -15.28 1.52
N TRP A 212 6.77 -15.08 0.25
CA TRP A 212 7.31 -13.80 -0.22
C TRP A 212 6.31 -12.65 -0.03
N GLN A 213 5.02 -12.93 -0.15
CA GLN A 213 3.94 -11.95 -0.12
C GLN A 213 3.91 -11.11 1.15
N ARG A 214 4.38 -11.67 2.28
CA ARG A 214 4.33 -11.03 3.61
C ARG A 214 5.53 -10.15 3.93
N ALA A 215 6.55 -10.08 3.06
CA ALA A 215 7.63 -9.10 3.24
C ALA A 215 7.09 -7.69 3.10
N LEU A 216 7.52 -6.81 3.99
CA LEU A 216 7.32 -5.38 3.77
C LEU A 216 8.23 -4.91 2.65
N ILE A 217 7.82 -3.89 1.92
CA ILE A 217 8.63 -3.34 0.83
C ILE A 217 10.04 -2.93 1.32
N LYS A 218 10.14 -2.34 2.51
CA LYS A 218 11.44 -1.97 3.12
C LYS A 218 12.35 -3.15 3.47
N GLU A 219 11.80 -4.37 3.56
CA GLU A 219 12.55 -5.58 3.91
C GLU A 219 13.26 -6.21 2.70
N ILE A 220 13.06 -5.64 1.50
CA ILE A 220 13.77 -6.05 0.29
C ILE A 220 14.79 -4.94 -0.04
N PRO A 221 16.10 -5.23 0.00
CA PRO A 221 17.14 -4.24 -0.25
C PRO A 221 16.93 -3.48 -1.56
N GLY A 222 16.84 -2.16 -1.49
CA GLY A 222 16.69 -1.25 -2.64
C GLY A 222 15.29 -1.17 -3.25
N LEU A 223 14.36 -2.05 -2.90
CA LEU A 223 13.04 -2.11 -3.55
C LEU A 223 12.22 -0.84 -3.31
N ASN A 224 12.29 -0.27 -2.11
CA ASN A 224 11.55 0.95 -1.77
C ASN A 224 12.04 2.20 -2.53
N GLN A 225 13.20 2.11 -3.19
CA GLN A 225 13.81 3.22 -3.93
C GLN A 225 13.56 3.16 -5.44
N ILE A 226 12.97 2.07 -5.95
CA ILE A 226 12.61 1.96 -7.37
C ILE A 226 11.54 3.01 -7.69
N PRO A 227 11.74 3.91 -8.66
CA PRO A 227 10.70 4.81 -9.12
C PRO A 227 9.49 4.06 -9.68
N PHE A 228 8.29 4.59 -9.49
CA PHE A 228 7.06 3.90 -9.92
C PHE A 228 6.96 3.71 -11.45
N ASP A 229 7.63 4.55 -12.24
CA ASP A 229 7.74 4.37 -13.71
C ASP A 229 8.75 3.29 -14.14
N LYS A 230 9.61 2.82 -13.22
CA LYS A 230 10.59 1.74 -13.45
C LYS A 230 10.19 0.41 -12.81
N MET A 231 9.02 0.34 -12.20
CA MET A 231 8.49 -0.93 -11.69
C MET A 231 8.29 -1.92 -12.84
N PRO A 232 8.32 -3.24 -12.58
CA PRO A 232 8.12 -4.26 -13.62
C PRO A 232 6.83 -4.07 -14.41
N GLN A 233 5.77 -3.65 -13.72
CA GLN A 233 4.60 -3.03 -14.32
C GLN A 233 4.59 -1.56 -13.90
N PRO A 234 4.98 -0.62 -14.78
CA PRO A 234 4.95 0.80 -14.48
C PRO A 234 3.54 1.28 -14.16
N ILE A 235 3.44 2.28 -13.29
CA ILE A 235 2.16 2.92 -12.99
C ILE A 235 1.58 3.64 -14.21
N SER A 236 0.26 3.65 -14.35
CA SER A 236 -0.41 4.47 -15.36
C SER A 236 -0.27 5.95 -14.99
N ASP A 237 -0.04 6.81 -16.00
CA ASP A 237 0.09 8.24 -15.75
C ASP A 237 -1.25 8.93 -15.46
N GLY A 238 -2.38 8.25 -15.73
CA GLY A 238 -3.74 8.70 -15.46
C GLY A 238 -4.22 9.88 -16.31
N ASN A 239 -3.40 10.38 -17.24
CA ASN A 239 -3.62 11.65 -17.93
C ASN A 239 -4.70 11.59 -19.03
N ASP A 240 -5.36 10.44 -19.19
CA ASP A 240 -6.39 10.21 -20.21
C ASP A 240 -7.65 11.07 -20.01
N VAL A 241 -7.99 11.38 -18.75
CA VAL A 241 -9.20 12.14 -18.40
C VAL A 241 -8.83 13.23 -17.41
N ILE A 242 -8.97 14.48 -17.86
CA ILE A 242 -8.65 15.68 -17.08
C ILE A 242 -9.91 16.53 -16.98
N GLY A 243 -10.26 16.91 -15.75
CA GLY A 243 -11.35 17.85 -15.46
C GLY A 243 -10.81 19.19 -14.97
N VAL A 244 -11.73 20.13 -14.79
CA VAL A 244 -11.46 21.40 -14.08
C VAL A 244 -12.00 21.28 -12.67
N ALA A 245 -11.24 21.67 -11.65
CA ALA A 245 -11.79 21.88 -10.32
C ALA A 245 -12.66 23.14 -10.34
N SER A 246 -13.98 23.01 -10.42
CA SER A 246 -14.87 24.16 -10.63
C SER A 246 -15.27 24.83 -9.33
N LEU A 247 -15.91 24.06 -8.44
CA LEU A 247 -16.45 24.56 -7.18
C LEU A 247 -16.13 23.58 -6.07
N VAL A 248 -15.60 24.09 -4.97
CA VAL A 248 -15.38 23.32 -3.75
C VAL A 248 -16.54 23.57 -2.81
N LEU A 249 -17.27 22.50 -2.46
CA LEU A 249 -18.43 22.58 -1.59
C LEU A 249 -18.27 21.66 -0.35
N GLY A 250 -18.55 22.25 0.80
CA GLY A 250 -18.22 21.79 2.14
C GLY A 250 -19.36 21.06 2.84
N GLN A 251 -19.45 21.23 4.16
CA GLN A 251 -20.35 20.44 5.01
C GLN A 251 -21.81 20.93 4.96
N ALA A 252 -22.07 22.07 4.34
CA ALA A 252 -23.44 22.58 4.16
C ALA A 252 -24.20 21.80 3.07
N GLU A 253 -23.49 21.08 2.21
CA GLU A 253 -24.08 20.26 1.16
C GLU A 253 -24.63 18.95 1.70
N HIS A 254 -25.74 18.49 1.11
CA HIS A 254 -26.39 17.24 1.48
C HIS A 254 -26.75 16.39 0.26
N GLY A 255 -26.87 15.08 0.47
CA GLY A 255 -27.32 14.19 -0.59
C GLY A 255 -28.77 14.44 -1.00
N ASP A 256 -28.98 14.58 -2.31
CA ASP A 256 -30.29 14.82 -2.93
C ASP A 256 -30.77 13.53 -3.64
N PRO A 257 -32.00 13.04 -3.36
CA PRO A 257 -32.55 11.85 -4.00
C PRO A 257 -32.72 11.96 -5.52
N MET A 258 -32.74 13.17 -6.07
CA MET A 258 -32.86 13.43 -7.51
C MET A 258 -31.53 13.32 -8.26
N VAL A 259 -30.39 13.29 -7.54
CA VAL A 259 -29.06 13.25 -8.14
C VAL A 259 -28.56 11.80 -8.21
N GLY A 260 -28.67 11.21 -9.41
CA GLY A 260 -28.25 9.83 -9.66
C GLY A 260 -26.73 9.62 -9.72
N SER A 261 -26.30 8.35 -9.67
CA SER A 261 -24.89 7.93 -9.68
C SER A 261 -24.07 8.43 -10.88
N GLY A 262 -24.72 8.70 -12.02
CA GLY A 262 -24.07 9.23 -13.22
C GLY A 262 -23.50 10.63 -13.07
N GLN A 263 -23.91 11.37 -12.03
CA GLN A 263 -23.40 12.70 -11.68
C GLN A 263 -22.15 12.64 -10.78
N PHE A 264 -21.58 11.45 -10.55
CA PHE A 264 -20.45 11.27 -9.66
C PHE A 264 -19.30 10.55 -10.37
N VAL A 265 -18.06 10.95 -10.08
CA VAL A 265 -16.86 10.26 -10.59
C VAL A 265 -16.23 9.31 -9.56
N SER A 266 -16.59 9.50 -8.29
CA SER A 266 -16.08 8.75 -7.14
C SER A 266 -17.10 7.74 -6.62
N GLY A 267 -16.60 6.66 -6.03
CA GLY A 267 -17.43 5.69 -5.36
C GLY A 267 -16.62 4.54 -4.78
N ARG A 268 -17.05 3.30 -5.04
CA ARG A 268 -16.39 2.08 -4.58
C ARG A 268 -15.68 1.38 -5.72
N VAL A 269 -14.76 0.48 -5.40
CA VAL A 269 -14.12 -0.40 -6.39
C VAL A 269 -14.76 -1.79 -6.38
N ASN A 270 -15.06 -2.34 -7.56
CA ASN A 270 -15.63 -3.68 -7.72
C ASN A 270 -14.56 -4.77 -7.97
N SER A 271 -14.99 -6.00 -8.20
CA SER A 271 -14.10 -7.17 -8.44
C SER A 271 -13.30 -7.11 -9.74
N ASN A 272 -13.68 -6.24 -10.67
CA ASN A 272 -12.99 -6.05 -11.94
C ASN A 272 -12.02 -4.87 -11.88
N ASP A 273 -11.72 -4.36 -10.69
CA ASP A 273 -10.88 -3.18 -10.47
C ASP A 273 -11.40 -1.94 -11.18
N VAL A 274 -12.72 -1.76 -11.20
CA VAL A 274 -13.36 -0.56 -11.78
C VAL A 274 -14.02 0.26 -10.67
N THR A 275 -13.86 1.58 -10.77
CA THR A 275 -14.60 2.55 -9.95
C THR A 275 -16.07 2.56 -10.35
N VAL A 276 -16.94 2.20 -9.42
CA VAL A 276 -18.39 2.31 -9.56
C VAL A 276 -18.84 3.52 -8.77
N SER A 277 -19.34 4.54 -9.47
CA SER A 277 -19.82 5.78 -8.88
C SER A 277 -20.96 5.54 -7.89
N VAL A 278 -20.89 6.22 -6.74
CA VAL A 278 -21.91 6.13 -5.68
C VAL A 278 -22.38 7.54 -5.36
N PRO A 279 -23.71 7.81 -5.40
CA PRO A 279 -24.22 9.12 -5.05
C PRO A 279 -24.05 9.41 -3.55
N CYS A 280 -24.18 10.69 -3.19
CA CYS A 280 -24.29 11.10 -1.79
C CYS A 280 -25.49 10.39 -1.11
N ASN A 281 -25.32 10.00 0.15
CA ASN A 281 -26.41 9.48 0.96
C ASN A 281 -27.48 10.56 1.18
N VAL A 282 -28.72 10.25 0.85
CA VAL A 282 -29.85 11.19 0.91
C VAL A 282 -29.98 11.80 2.30
N GLY A 283 -30.01 13.13 2.38
CA GLY A 283 -30.13 13.92 3.61
C GLY A 283 -28.91 13.91 4.53
N ALA A 284 -27.85 13.17 4.21
CA ALA A 284 -26.59 13.21 4.95
C ALA A 284 -25.69 14.32 4.41
N GLU A 285 -24.84 14.87 5.26
CA GLU A 285 -23.73 15.76 4.85
C GLU A 285 -22.92 15.10 3.73
N CYS A 286 -22.65 15.86 2.67
CA CYS A 286 -21.89 15.39 1.54
C CYS A 286 -21.04 16.51 0.93
N SER A 287 -19.85 16.70 1.46
CA SER A 287 -18.86 17.56 0.82
C SER A 287 -18.32 16.95 -0.47
N TYR A 288 -18.09 17.77 -1.49
CA TYR A 288 -17.56 17.34 -2.78
C TYR A 288 -16.82 18.46 -3.51
N LEU A 289 -15.96 18.05 -4.45
CA LEU A 289 -15.46 18.92 -5.53
C LEU A 289 -16.37 18.74 -6.74
N GLU A 290 -16.99 19.83 -7.22
CA GLU A 290 -17.66 19.85 -8.52
C GLU A 290 -16.64 20.03 -9.64
N LEU A 291 -16.82 19.27 -10.70
CA LEU A 291 -15.96 19.24 -11.87
C LEU A 291 -16.55 20.08 -12.99
N GLY A 292 -15.67 20.82 -13.65
CA GLY A 292 -15.88 21.38 -14.97
C GLY A 292 -15.21 20.53 -16.04
N ASP A 293 -15.36 20.98 -17.27
CA ASP A 293 -14.78 20.35 -18.44
C ASP A 293 -14.15 21.43 -19.33
N LEU A 294 -13.05 21.11 -19.99
CA LEU A 294 -12.40 22.02 -20.94
C LEU A 294 -13.31 22.34 -22.14
N ALA A 295 -14.25 21.44 -22.46
CA ALA A 295 -15.31 21.67 -23.45
C ALA A 295 -16.51 22.48 -22.90
N GLY A 296 -16.38 23.08 -21.71
CA GLY A 296 -17.46 23.85 -21.07
C GLY A 296 -18.66 22.98 -20.69
N SER A 297 -19.87 23.55 -20.72
CA SER A 297 -21.10 22.88 -20.28
C SER A 297 -21.55 21.70 -21.16
N SER A 298 -20.98 21.56 -22.36
CA SER A 298 -21.20 20.40 -23.23
C SER A 298 -20.29 19.21 -22.90
N GLY A 299 -19.31 19.39 -22.03
CA GLY A 299 -18.34 18.37 -21.66
C GLY A 299 -18.91 17.29 -20.73
N GLY A 300 -18.35 16.08 -20.83
CA GLY A 300 -18.83 14.91 -20.08
C GLY A 300 -18.51 14.94 -18.58
N LEU A 301 -17.64 15.85 -18.13
CA LEU A 301 -17.33 16.06 -16.71
C LEU A 301 -18.10 17.22 -16.07
N TYR A 302 -18.70 18.10 -16.87
CA TYR A 302 -19.35 19.30 -16.37
C TYR A 302 -20.47 18.97 -15.37
N GLY A 303 -20.40 19.56 -14.18
CA GLY A 303 -21.35 19.37 -13.09
C GLY A 303 -21.20 18.03 -12.35
N LYS A 304 -20.26 17.16 -12.75
CA LYS A 304 -20.01 15.91 -12.01
C LYS A 304 -19.28 16.18 -10.72
N ARG A 305 -19.48 15.31 -9.74
CA ARG A 305 -18.99 15.49 -8.37
C ARG A 305 -18.00 14.42 -7.97
N TRP A 306 -16.92 14.83 -7.32
CA TRP A 306 -16.02 13.97 -6.58
C TRP A 306 -16.34 14.10 -5.09
N VAL A 307 -17.01 13.09 -4.53
CA VAL A 307 -17.45 13.07 -3.14
C VAL A 307 -16.26 12.87 -2.21
N SER A 308 -16.26 13.57 -1.08
CA SER A 308 -15.26 13.41 -0.04
C SER A 308 -15.38 12.05 0.64
N GLY A 309 -14.27 11.33 0.70
CA GLY A 309 -14.17 10.10 1.47
C GLY A 309 -14.22 10.33 2.98
N SER A 310 -14.04 11.57 3.43
CA SER A 310 -14.19 11.96 4.83
C SER A 310 -15.66 12.10 5.23
N SER A 311 -16.55 12.53 4.32
CA SER A 311 -18.00 12.62 4.56
C SER A 311 -18.72 11.31 4.28
N GLN A 312 -18.27 10.53 3.28
CA GLN A 312 -18.94 9.29 2.88
C GLN A 312 -18.02 8.07 2.76
N LYS A 313 -18.39 7.02 3.49
CA LYS A 313 -17.85 5.65 3.34
C LYS A 313 -18.88 4.73 2.68
N VAL A 314 -18.39 3.77 1.92
CA VAL A 314 -19.20 2.83 1.13
C VAL A 314 -18.68 1.40 1.30
N LYS A 315 -19.54 0.40 1.06
CA LYS A 315 -19.12 -1.01 1.08
C LYS A 315 -18.16 -1.28 -0.09
N GLY A 316 -16.93 -1.66 0.24
CA GLY A 316 -15.86 -1.95 -0.71
C GLY A 316 -15.33 -3.37 -0.59
N GLY A 317 -14.24 -3.64 -1.30
CA GLY A 317 -13.65 -4.98 -1.35
C GLY A 317 -14.54 -6.03 -2.02
N PHE A 318 -14.04 -7.25 -2.10
CA PHE A 318 -14.74 -8.39 -2.68
C PHE A 318 -14.10 -9.72 -2.26
N GLY A 319 -14.84 -10.81 -2.40
CA GLY A 319 -14.42 -12.13 -1.93
C GLY A 319 -14.40 -12.24 -0.41
N ILE A 320 -13.63 -13.19 0.12
CA ILE A 320 -13.57 -13.47 1.57
C ILE A 320 -12.94 -12.33 2.37
N LEU A 321 -12.22 -11.41 1.71
CA LEU A 321 -11.60 -10.24 2.33
C LEU A 321 -12.51 -9.00 2.38
N ALA A 322 -13.69 -9.04 1.74
CA ALA A 322 -14.58 -7.89 1.63
C ALA A 322 -15.01 -7.31 2.99
N ASN A 323 -15.11 -8.15 4.02
CA ASN A 323 -15.59 -7.75 5.34
C ASN A 323 -14.47 -7.34 6.32
N VAL A 324 -13.21 -7.40 5.90
CA VAL A 324 -12.08 -7.00 6.75
C VAL A 324 -12.28 -5.55 7.19
N ASN A 325 -12.09 -5.30 8.48
CA ASN A 325 -12.26 -4.00 9.12
C ASN A 325 -13.62 -3.33 8.88
N GLY A 326 -14.70 -4.12 8.83
CA GLY A 326 -16.06 -3.62 8.64
C GLY A 326 -16.46 -3.43 7.18
N GLY A 327 -15.58 -3.74 6.23
CA GLY A 327 -15.89 -3.77 4.81
C GLY A 327 -16.21 -2.42 4.18
N LEU A 328 -15.78 -1.33 4.82
CA LEU A 328 -16.00 0.03 4.35
C LEU A 328 -14.72 0.63 3.81
N GLU A 329 -14.87 1.41 2.74
CA GLU A 329 -13.85 2.29 2.20
C GLU A 329 -14.39 3.71 2.02
N PRO A 330 -13.57 4.77 2.13
CA PRO A 330 -13.94 6.10 1.69
C PRO A 330 -14.36 6.09 0.21
N THR A 331 -15.29 6.93 -0.19
CA THR A 331 -15.54 7.15 -1.63
C THR A 331 -14.28 7.71 -2.31
N GLY A 332 -13.99 7.24 -3.53
CA GLY A 332 -12.82 7.68 -4.28
C GLY A 332 -12.78 7.10 -5.68
N ARG A 333 -11.65 7.24 -6.36
CA ARG A 333 -11.48 6.82 -7.75
C ARG A 333 -10.12 6.19 -8.01
N LEU A 334 -10.10 5.16 -8.85
CA LEU A 334 -8.87 4.62 -9.42
C LEU A 334 -8.41 5.52 -10.57
N VAL A 335 -7.50 6.43 -10.26
CA VAL A 335 -6.98 7.41 -11.23
C VAL A 335 -5.81 6.82 -12.02
N TYR A 336 -4.96 6.04 -11.35
CA TYR A 336 -3.67 5.55 -11.86
C TYR A 336 -3.59 4.02 -11.90
N GLY A 337 -4.75 3.35 -12.01
CA GLY A 337 -4.86 1.90 -11.86
C GLY A 337 -5.17 1.44 -10.44
N ASN A 338 -5.01 0.13 -10.21
CA ASN A 338 -5.48 -0.56 -9.02
C ASN A 338 -4.46 -0.63 -7.86
N ALA A 339 -3.31 0.07 -7.96
CA ALA A 339 -2.31 0.15 -6.90
C ALA A 339 -2.87 0.83 -5.64
N PHE A 340 -3.61 1.90 -5.84
CA PHE A 340 -4.20 2.72 -4.79
C PHE A 340 -5.38 3.51 -5.36
N LYS A 341 -6.27 3.92 -4.46
CA LYS A 341 -7.41 4.78 -4.75
C LYS A 341 -7.11 6.20 -4.33
N VAL A 342 -7.41 7.16 -5.20
CA VAL A 342 -7.36 8.59 -4.90
C VAL A 342 -8.69 9.01 -4.28
N VAL A 343 -8.62 9.66 -3.12
CA VAL A 343 -9.77 10.03 -2.30
C VAL A 343 -9.70 11.51 -2.01
N LEU A 344 -10.80 12.24 -2.22
CA LEU A 344 -10.94 13.61 -1.71
C LEU A 344 -11.05 13.51 -0.19
N THR A 345 -10.05 14.03 0.53
CA THR A 345 -9.93 13.89 1.99
C THR A 345 -10.32 15.16 2.73
N GLY A 346 -10.23 16.32 2.08
CA GLY A 346 -10.55 17.62 2.66
C GLY A 346 -11.06 18.60 1.60
N VAL A 347 -11.89 19.54 2.04
CA VAL A 347 -12.36 20.67 1.23
C VAL A 347 -12.41 21.92 2.09
N SER A 348 -12.15 23.08 1.50
CA SER A 348 -12.37 24.38 2.11
C SER A 348 -12.96 25.33 1.08
N GLU A 349 -14.25 25.62 1.24
CA GLU A 349 -14.99 26.57 0.40
C GLU A 349 -14.36 27.97 0.48
N SER A 350 -13.95 28.39 1.69
CA SER A 350 -13.40 29.73 1.93
C SER A 350 -12.10 30.02 1.15
N THR A 351 -11.35 28.98 0.80
CA THR A 351 -10.10 29.06 0.05
C THR A 351 -10.20 28.44 -1.34
N GLY A 352 -11.35 27.85 -1.69
CA GLY A 352 -11.53 27.09 -2.93
C GLY A 352 -10.53 25.95 -3.09
N THR A 353 -10.18 25.24 -2.01
CA THR A 353 -9.14 24.17 -2.02
C THR A 353 -9.73 22.79 -1.75
N ALA A 354 -9.23 21.78 -2.46
CA ALA A 354 -9.57 20.37 -2.27
C ALA A 354 -8.29 19.56 -2.06
N ASP A 355 -8.24 18.81 -0.96
CA ASP A 355 -7.11 17.96 -0.57
C ASP A 355 -7.39 16.50 -0.91
N PHE A 356 -6.36 15.80 -1.39
CA PHE A 356 -6.47 14.39 -1.75
C PHE A 356 -5.57 13.52 -0.88
N GLY A 357 -5.94 12.25 -0.77
CA GLY A 357 -5.12 11.21 -0.16
C GLY A 357 -5.18 9.90 -0.93
N LEU A 358 -4.10 9.12 -0.84
CA LEU A 358 -4.04 7.77 -1.36
C LEU A 358 -4.48 6.77 -0.29
N TYR A 359 -5.28 5.80 -0.72
CA TYR A 359 -5.66 4.65 0.08
C TYR A 359 -5.25 3.37 -0.66
N PHE A 360 -4.58 2.47 0.05
CA PHE A 360 -4.16 1.17 -0.45
C PHE A 360 -5.08 0.08 0.12
N ARG A 361 -5.00 -1.12 -0.46
CA ARG A 361 -5.70 -2.31 0.01
C ARG A 361 -4.80 -3.52 -0.05
N PHE A 362 -5.20 -4.56 0.62
CA PHE A 362 -4.66 -5.90 0.48
C PHE A 362 -5.51 -6.74 -0.48
N CYS A 363 -4.88 -7.39 -1.45
CA CYS A 363 -5.46 -8.38 -2.35
C CYS A 363 -4.66 -9.68 -2.34
N THR A 364 -5.32 -10.81 -2.58
CA THR A 364 -4.64 -12.09 -2.79
C THR A 364 -5.46 -12.98 -3.72
N HIS A 365 -4.77 -13.90 -4.39
CA HIS A 365 -5.41 -14.96 -5.14
C HIS A 365 -5.47 -16.23 -4.29
N ILE A 366 -6.65 -16.83 -4.20
CA ILE A 366 -6.82 -18.12 -3.50
C ILE A 366 -7.11 -19.17 -4.58
N PRO A 367 -6.41 -20.33 -4.55
CA PRO A 367 -6.68 -21.42 -5.47
C PRO A 367 -8.19 -21.73 -5.53
N PHE A 368 -8.74 -21.82 -6.74
CA PHE A 368 -10.15 -22.11 -7.01
C PHE A 368 -11.18 -21.05 -6.56
N SER A 369 -10.81 -20.07 -5.72
CA SER A 369 -11.71 -18.99 -5.27
C SER A 369 -11.46 -17.65 -5.96
N GLY A 370 -10.38 -17.55 -6.74
CA GLY A 370 -10.05 -16.36 -7.50
C GLY A 370 -9.41 -15.24 -6.67
N LYS A 371 -9.42 -14.03 -7.23
CA LYS A 371 -8.93 -12.82 -6.56
C LYS A 371 -9.92 -12.38 -5.49
N THR A 372 -9.42 -12.07 -4.31
CA THR A 372 -10.16 -11.47 -3.20
C THR A 372 -9.41 -10.25 -2.71
N CYS A 373 -10.14 -9.19 -2.31
CA CYS A 373 -9.55 -7.94 -1.88
C CYS A 373 -10.30 -7.34 -0.69
N THR A 374 -9.53 -6.75 0.21
CA THR A 374 -10.06 -5.82 1.22
C THR A 374 -10.55 -4.52 0.55
N PRO A 375 -11.41 -3.74 1.23
CA PRO A 375 -11.66 -2.36 0.83
C PRO A 375 -10.37 -1.52 0.87
N TYR A 376 -10.34 -0.40 0.14
CA TYR A 376 -9.23 0.56 0.22
C TYR A 376 -9.31 1.37 1.51
N PHE A 377 -8.48 1.05 2.49
CA PHE A 377 -8.47 1.74 3.80
C PHE A 377 -7.08 1.96 4.41
N ILE A 378 -6.01 1.45 3.78
CA ILE A 378 -4.64 1.66 4.27
C ILE A 378 -4.22 3.08 3.84
N GLY A 379 -4.19 4.01 4.79
CA GLY A 379 -3.95 5.43 4.52
C GLY A 379 -4.69 6.30 5.55
N PRO A 380 -4.96 7.58 5.24
CA PRO A 380 -4.56 8.29 4.02
C PRO A 380 -3.05 8.56 3.99
N VAL A 381 -2.46 8.48 2.80
CA VAL A 381 -1.17 9.11 2.47
C VAL A 381 -1.48 10.45 1.78
N PRO A 382 -0.97 11.60 2.24
CA PRO A 382 -1.18 12.89 1.61
C PRO A 382 -0.89 12.85 0.12
N TRP A 383 -1.74 13.50 -0.68
CA TRP A 383 -1.61 13.58 -2.13
C TRP A 383 -1.71 15.01 -2.64
N ILE A 384 -1.59 15.17 -3.97
CA ILE A 384 -1.53 16.50 -4.61
C ILE A 384 -2.88 17.22 -4.40
N PRO A 385 -2.90 18.38 -3.71
CA PRO A 385 -4.10 19.19 -3.58
C PRO A 385 -4.36 19.98 -4.86
N VAL A 386 -5.61 20.42 -5.04
CA VAL A 386 -6.03 21.30 -6.13
C VAL A 386 -6.79 22.49 -5.60
N ARG A 387 -6.82 23.57 -6.36
CA ARG A 387 -7.67 24.73 -6.15
C ARG A 387 -8.68 24.89 -7.27
N GLU A 388 -9.73 25.65 -7.01
CA GLU A 388 -10.65 26.07 -8.06
C GLU A 388 -9.87 26.69 -9.24
N LYS A 389 -10.26 26.32 -10.47
CA LYS A 389 -9.58 26.60 -11.74
C LYS A 389 -8.27 25.84 -11.97
N ASP A 390 -7.86 24.93 -11.09
CA ASP A 390 -6.82 23.96 -11.45
C ASP A 390 -7.41 22.84 -12.33
N LEU A 391 -6.56 22.21 -13.11
CA LEU A 391 -6.85 20.94 -13.77
C LEU A 391 -6.62 19.80 -12.79
N VAL A 392 -7.54 18.85 -12.77
CA VAL A 392 -7.50 17.66 -11.93
C VAL A 392 -7.49 16.40 -12.79
N VAL A 393 -6.56 15.49 -12.49
CA VAL A 393 -6.51 14.18 -13.15
C VAL A 393 -7.63 13.30 -12.58
N ILE A 394 -8.56 12.92 -13.45
CA ILE A 394 -9.70 12.06 -13.10
C ILE A 394 -9.38 10.60 -13.43
N GLY A 395 -8.64 10.35 -14.52
CA GLY A 395 -8.36 9.00 -15.03
C GLY A 395 -9.63 8.27 -15.51
N THR A 396 -9.44 7.09 -16.11
CA THR A 396 -10.53 6.28 -16.68
C THR A 396 -11.37 5.56 -15.62
N GLY A 397 -10.86 5.46 -14.38
CA GLY A 397 -11.53 4.76 -13.29
C GLY A 397 -11.22 3.26 -13.24
N GLN A 398 -10.14 2.83 -13.90
CA GLN A 398 -9.67 1.44 -14.02
C GLN A 398 -8.21 1.34 -13.60
#